data_AF-A0A842S8J6-F1
#
_entry.id   AF-A0A842S8J6-F1
#
_cell.length_a   1.000
_cell.length_b   1.000
_cell.length_c   1.000
_cell.angle_alpha   90.00
_cell.angle_beta   90.00
_cell.angle_gamma   90.00
#
_symmetry.space_group_name_H-M   'P 1'
#
loop_
_entity.id
_entity.type
_entity.pdbx_description
1 polymer ?
#
loop_
_entity_poly.entity_id
_entity_poly.type
_entity_poly.pdbx_seq_one_letter_code
_entity_poly.pdbx_strand_id
1 'polypeptide(L)'
;MSTPKEILNLIEQFENVIDTFQQSLKKNLDEVIQNVSAIWKNMKTEQEEMKKLEETIREQNSELTELKTKSTELDNKISDLRTKKEDLNSKILDLKGTLERNTNELKKPEFELQTLESNLNSVNEKIQEKEQQKAELDQNKVDNEQKEKDLKASFSEAKLNDLEKQLKDLRSQHFFSSFLIEHSDEEIPEVDILASIMAQGGTANLDDMKKELDIPPIMAVRTIKQLAVKGIINLNEDTNQITML
;
A
#
# COMPACT_ATOMS: atom_id res chain seq x y z
N MET A 1 -80.50 24.02 -143.41
CA MET A 1 -79.18 23.36 -143.51
C MET A 1 -78.15 24.40 -143.16
N SER A 2 -77.33 24.16 -142.14
CA SER A 2 -76.26 25.09 -141.77
C SER A 2 -75.31 25.30 -142.95
N THR A 3 -74.85 26.53 -143.15
CA THR A 3 -73.95 26.86 -144.24
C THR A 3 -72.54 26.32 -143.94
N PRO A 4 -71.74 25.94 -144.96
CA PRO A 4 -70.38 25.45 -144.75
C PRO A 4 -69.49 26.38 -143.90
N LYS A 5 -69.76 27.70 -143.95
CA LYS A 5 -69.05 28.73 -143.18
C LYS A 5 -69.38 28.70 -141.68
N GLU A 6 -70.61 28.34 -141.31
CA GLU A 6 -71.01 28.16 -139.90
C GLU A 6 -70.37 26.91 -139.29
N ILE A 7 -70.27 25.83 -140.07
CA ILE A 7 -69.60 24.59 -139.66
C ILE A 7 -68.10 24.85 -139.40
N LEU A 8 -67.45 25.62 -140.29
CA LEU A 8 -66.03 25.95 -140.15
C LEU A 8 -65.75 26.81 -138.91
N ASN A 9 -66.59 27.81 -138.65
CA ASN A 9 -66.49 28.65 -137.44
C ASN A 9 -66.71 27.83 -136.16
N LEU A 10 -67.62 26.85 -136.18
CA LEU A 10 -67.85 25.95 -135.05
C LEU A 10 -66.63 25.05 -134.79
N ILE A 11 -66.00 24.53 -135.85
CA ILE A 11 -64.77 23.73 -135.74
C ILE A 11 -63.64 24.57 -135.13
N GLU A 12 -63.44 25.80 -135.60
CA GLU A 12 -62.41 26.72 -135.06
C GLU A 12 -62.67 27.06 -133.58
N GLN A 13 -63.94 27.25 -133.18
CA GLN A 13 -64.29 27.42 -131.76
C GLN A 13 -64.00 26.17 -130.94
N PHE A 14 -64.28 24.97 -131.46
CA PHE A 14 -63.96 23.71 -130.79
C PHE A 14 -62.45 23.51 -130.64
N GLU A 15 -61.66 23.81 -131.67
CA GLU A 15 -60.20 23.74 -131.61
C GLU A 15 -59.65 24.67 -130.52
N ASN A 16 -60.11 25.93 -130.48
CA ASN A 16 -59.72 26.88 -129.44
C ASN A 16 -60.10 26.43 -128.01
N VAL A 17 -61.29 25.83 -127.84
CA VAL A 17 -61.73 25.29 -126.55
C VAL A 17 -60.87 24.09 -126.14
N ILE A 18 -60.55 23.20 -127.07
CA ILE A 18 -59.69 22.03 -126.82
C ILE A 18 -58.26 22.48 -126.47
N ASP A 19 -57.69 23.45 -127.20
CA ASP A 19 -56.36 23.97 -126.93
C ASP A 19 -56.30 24.65 -125.55
N THR A 20 -57.30 25.45 -125.22
CA THR A 20 -57.39 26.09 -123.90
C THR A 20 -57.53 25.06 -122.78
N PHE A 21 -58.33 24.01 -123.01
CA PHE A 21 -58.47 22.91 -122.07
C PHE A 21 -57.15 22.13 -121.89
N GLN A 22 -56.46 21.81 -122.98
CA GLN A 22 -55.16 21.12 -122.94
C GLN A 22 -54.09 21.95 -122.22
N GLN A 23 -54.03 23.26 -122.47
CA GLN A 23 -53.11 24.17 -121.79
C GLN A 23 -53.42 24.24 -120.29
N SER A 24 -54.69 24.38 -119.91
CA SER A 24 -55.13 24.38 -118.51
C SER A 24 -54.81 23.06 -117.81
N LEU A 25 -55.09 21.93 -118.47
CA LEU A 25 -54.79 20.61 -117.94
C LEU A 25 -53.28 20.42 -117.73
N LYS A 26 -52.45 20.81 -118.71
CA LYS A 26 -50.99 20.73 -118.61
C LYS A 26 -50.47 21.58 -117.44
N LYS A 27 -50.96 22.82 -117.33
CA LYS A 27 -50.59 23.72 -116.22
C LYS A 27 -50.95 23.10 -114.86
N ASN A 28 -52.17 22.57 -114.72
CA ASN A 28 -52.60 21.93 -113.48
C ASN A 28 -51.75 20.69 -113.14
N LEU A 29 -51.40 19.88 -114.14
CA LEU A 29 -50.52 18.72 -113.95
C LEU A 29 -49.12 19.15 -113.51
N ASP A 30 -48.54 20.18 -114.13
CA ASP A 30 -47.24 20.73 -113.75
C ASP A 30 -47.25 21.27 -112.31
N GLU A 31 -48.31 21.99 -111.91
CA GLU A 31 -48.50 22.46 -110.53
C GLU A 31 -48.61 21.30 -109.53
N VAL A 32 -49.37 20.24 -109.86
CA VAL A 32 -49.48 19.05 -109.01
C VAL A 32 -48.12 18.36 -108.87
N ILE A 33 -47.35 18.21 -109.95
CA ILE A 33 -46.02 17.60 -109.91
C ILE A 33 -45.07 18.41 -109.04
N GLN A 34 -45.09 19.74 -109.14
CA GLN A 34 -44.29 20.61 -108.29
C GLN A 34 -44.67 20.48 -106.81
N ASN A 35 -45.97 20.47 -106.50
CA ASN A 35 -46.46 20.31 -105.14
C ASN A 35 -46.07 18.96 -104.54
N VAL A 36 -46.24 17.87 -105.28
CA VAL A 36 -45.84 16.52 -104.84
C VAL A 36 -44.33 16.45 -104.60
N SER A 37 -43.54 17.06 -105.49
CA SER A 37 -42.07 17.10 -105.34
C SER A 37 -41.64 17.87 -104.09
N ALA A 38 -42.30 19.00 -103.79
CA ALA A 38 -42.05 19.78 -102.59
C ALA A 38 -42.42 19.01 -101.32
N ILE A 39 -43.59 18.37 -101.29
CA ILE A 39 -44.04 17.52 -100.17
C ILE A 39 -43.05 16.38 -99.93
N TRP A 40 -42.59 15.71 -100.99
CA TRP A 40 -41.62 14.61 -100.86
C TRP A 40 -40.29 15.08 -100.26
N LYS A 41 -39.79 16.25 -100.67
CA LYS A 41 -38.57 16.84 -100.11
C LYS A 41 -38.73 17.19 -98.62
N ASN A 42 -39.87 17.74 -98.23
CA ASN A 42 -40.17 18.06 -96.84
C ASN A 42 -40.25 16.78 -95.98
N MET A 43 -41.00 15.78 -96.45
CA MET A 43 -41.13 14.48 -95.78
C MET A 43 -39.76 13.81 -95.57
N LYS A 44 -38.87 13.87 -96.57
CA LYS A 44 -37.51 13.35 -96.43
C LYS A 44 -36.70 14.11 -95.37
N THR A 45 -36.90 15.41 -95.25
CA THR A 45 -36.21 16.23 -94.24
C THR A 45 -36.71 15.91 -92.84
N GLU A 46 -38.03 15.87 -92.65
CA GLU A 46 -38.68 15.48 -91.39
C GLU A 46 -38.26 14.06 -90.96
N GLN A 47 -38.13 13.13 -91.90
CA GLN A 47 -37.66 11.77 -91.61
C GLN A 47 -36.23 11.75 -91.06
N GLU A 48 -35.33 12.58 -91.59
CA GLU A 48 -33.95 12.67 -91.09
C GLU A 48 -33.89 13.37 -89.73
N GLU A 49 -34.75 14.35 -89.46
CA GLU A 49 -34.88 14.96 -88.14
C GLU A 49 -35.42 13.95 -87.11
N MET A 50 -36.40 13.13 -87.50
CA MET A 50 -36.96 12.09 -86.64
C MET A 50 -35.90 11.06 -86.24
N LYS A 51 -35.05 10.62 -87.18
CA LYS A 51 -33.93 9.71 -86.86
C LYS A 51 -32.94 10.31 -85.86
N LYS A 52 -32.58 11.59 -86.01
CA LYS A 52 -31.69 12.28 -85.06
C LYS A 52 -32.32 12.37 -83.67
N LEU A 53 -33.62 12.61 -83.61
CA LEU A 53 -34.34 12.64 -82.34
C LEU A 53 -34.40 11.26 -81.68
N GLU A 54 -34.62 10.19 -82.46
CA GLU A 54 -34.56 8.80 -81.97
C GLU A 54 -33.18 8.45 -81.42
N GLU A 55 -32.10 8.84 -82.10
CA GLU A 55 -30.73 8.65 -81.62
C GLU A 55 -30.50 9.40 -80.29
N THR A 56 -30.92 10.67 -80.21
CA THR A 56 -30.79 11.48 -78.99
C THR A 56 -31.57 10.87 -77.83
N ILE A 57 -32.80 10.39 -78.07
CA ILE A 57 -33.62 9.71 -77.05
C ILE A 57 -32.93 8.44 -76.57
N ARG A 58 -32.29 7.69 -77.47
CA ARG A 58 -31.56 6.47 -77.13
C ARG A 58 -30.36 6.76 -76.25
N GLU A 59 -29.58 7.80 -76.57
CA GLU A 59 -28.44 8.25 -75.77
C GLU A 59 -28.89 8.69 -74.37
N GLN A 60 -29.91 9.54 -74.28
CA GLN A 60 -30.46 10.01 -73.01
C GLN A 60 -31.00 8.85 -72.14
N ASN A 61 -31.64 7.85 -72.73
CA ASN A 61 -32.10 6.66 -72.00
C ASN A 61 -30.92 5.82 -71.46
N SER A 62 -29.82 5.76 -72.20
CA SER A 62 -28.60 5.10 -71.74
C SER A 62 -28.01 5.83 -70.53
N GLU A 63 -27.85 7.15 -70.61
CA GLU A 63 -27.36 7.98 -69.51
C GLU A 63 -28.25 7.89 -68.27
N LEU A 64 -29.58 7.92 -68.45
CA LEU A 64 -30.54 7.76 -67.37
C LEU A 64 -30.36 6.42 -66.66
N THR A 65 -30.13 5.34 -67.42
CA THR A 65 -29.91 4.00 -66.87
C THR A 65 -28.63 3.95 -66.05
N GLU A 66 -27.53 4.54 -66.55
CA GLU A 66 -26.26 4.61 -65.81
C GLU A 66 -26.38 5.43 -64.53
N LEU A 67 -27.04 6.59 -64.58
CA LEU A 67 -27.28 7.43 -63.41
C LEU A 67 -28.13 6.70 -62.37
N LYS A 68 -29.15 5.94 -62.80
CA LYS A 68 -29.97 5.14 -61.91
C LYS A 68 -29.16 4.05 -61.22
N THR A 69 -28.31 3.35 -61.94
CA THR A 69 -27.39 2.35 -61.35
C THR A 69 -26.45 2.98 -60.33
N LYS A 70 -25.80 4.11 -60.67
CA LYS A 70 -24.94 4.86 -59.74
C LYS A 70 -25.70 5.31 -58.49
N SER A 71 -26.95 5.76 -58.63
CA SER A 71 -27.80 6.13 -57.49
C SER A 71 -28.01 4.93 -56.56
N THR A 72 -28.36 3.76 -57.11
CA THR A 72 -28.57 2.55 -56.30
C THR A 72 -27.31 2.09 -55.59
N GLU A 73 -26.14 2.21 -56.23
CA GLU A 73 -24.85 1.89 -55.60
C GLU A 73 -24.53 2.83 -54.43
N LEU A 74 -24.79 4.12 -54.60
CA LEU A 74 -24.61 5.11 -53.54
C LEU A 74 -25.57 4.87 -52.37
N ASP A 75 -26.83 4.53 -52.64
CA ASP A 75 -27.81 4.19 -51.60
C ASP A 75 -27.37 2.97 -50.78
N ASN A 76 -26.87 1.92 -51.46
CA ASN A 76 -26.31 0.74 -50.79
C ASN A 76 -25.11 1.12 -49.90
N LYS A 77 -24.21 1.95 -50.41
CA LYS A 77 -23.04 2.42 -49.64
C LYS A 77 -23.44 3.26 -48.43
N ILE A 78 -24.49 4.08 -48.55
CA ILE A 78 -25.04 4.84 -47.42
C ILE A 78 -25.64 3.89 -46.37
N SER A 79 -26.36 2.86 -46.81
CA SER A 79 -26.91 1.83 -45.92
C SER A 79 -25.80 1.12 -45.14
N ASP A 80 -24.75 0.65 -45.82
CA ASP A 80 -23.61 0.00 -45.18
C ASP A 80 -22.90 0.90 -44.16
N LEU A 81 -22.73 2.18 -44.48
CA LEU A 81 -22.15 3.16 -43.57
C LEU A 81 -23.03 3.41 -42.35
N ARG A 82 -24.36 3.39 -42.49
CA ARG A 82 -25.30 3.50 -41.36
C ARG A 82 -25.17 2.29 -40.44
N THR A 83 -25.15 1.07 -40.98
CA THR A 83 -24.97 -0.14 -40.18
C THR A 83 -23.64 -0.12 -39.43
N LYS A 84 -22.53 0.25 -40.10
CA LYS A 84 -21.22 0.39 -39.44
C LYS A 84 -21.24 1.43 -38.32
N LYS A 85 -21.95 2.55 -38.50
CA LYS A 85 -22.11 3.58 -37.47
C LYS A 85 -22.86 3.05 -36.26
N GLU A 86 -23.93 2.29 -36.47
CA GLU A 86 -24.71 1.67 -35.40
C GLU A 86 -23.88 0.64 -34.62
N ASP A 87 -23.12 -0.21 -35.31
CA ASP A 87 -22.21 -1.18 -34.69
C ASP A 87 -21.14 -0.50 -33.82
N LEU A 88 -20.54 0.59 -34.34
CA LEU A 88 -19.55 1.36 -33.59
C LEU A 88 -20.16 2.04 -32.36
N ASN A 89 -21.38 2.58 -32.47
CA ASN A 89 -22.08 3.16 -31.34
C ASN A 89 -22.37 2.12 -30.24
N SER A 90 -22.79 0.91 -30.61
CA SER A 90 -22.99 -0.19 -29.66
C SER A 90 -21.69 -0.54 -28.94
N LYS A 91 -20.58 -0.66 -29.67
CA LYS A 91 -19.25 -0.91 -29.05
C LYS A 91 -18.82 0.21 -28.09
N ILE A 92 -19.12 1.47 -28.42
CA ILE A 92 -18.82 2.61 -27.53
C ILE A 92 -19.63 2.50 -26.23
N LEU A 93 -20.90 2.12 -26.30
CA LEU A 93 -21.73 1.93 -25.11
C LEU A 93 -21.20 0.79 -24.23
N ASP A 94 -20.82 -0.34 -24.83
CA ASP A 94 -20.25 -1.47 -24.10
C ASP A 94 -18.93 -1.12 -23.42
N LEU A 95 -18.03 -0.42 -24.12
CA LEU A 95 -16.76 0.06 -23.56
C LEU A 95 -16.99 1.05 -22.42
N LYS A 96 -17.96 1.95 -22.56
CA LYS A 96 -18.33 2.90 -21.50
C LYS A 96 -18.84 2.18 -20.26
N GLY A 97 -19.69 1.16 -20.43
CA GLY A 97 -20.18 0.33 -19.31
C GLY A 97 -19.04 -0.44 -18.62
N THR A 98 -18.11 -0.99 -19.40
CA THR A 98 -16.92 -1.66 -18.87
C THR A 98 -16.03 -0.70 -18.08
N LEU A 99 -15.80 0.51 -18.59
CA LEU A 99 -15.02 1.53 -17.91
C LEU A 99 -15.65 1.96 -16.58
N GLU A 100 -16.96 2.15 -16.56
CA GLU A 100 -17.71 2.51 -15.35
C GLU A 100 -17.62 1.39 -14.29
N ARG A 101 -17.79 0.13 -14.72
CA ARG A 101 -17.61 -1.03 -13.84
C ARG A 101 -16.20 -1.08 -13.26
N ASN A 102 -15.16 -0.97 -14.10
CA ASN A 102 -13.77 -1.01 -13.64
C ASN A 102 -13.45 0.15 -12.68
N THR A 103 -14.00 1.34 -12.95
CA THR A 103 -13.84 2.51 -12.07
C THR A 103 -14.46 2.25 -10.69
N ASN A 104 -15.65 1.63 -10.64
CA ASN A 104 -16.28 1.27 -9.38
C ASN A 104 -15.56 0.12 -8.68
N GLU A 105 -15.03 -0.85 -9.42
CA GLU A 105 -14.20 -1.92 -8.86
C GLU A 105 -12.90 -1.40 -8.26
N LEU A 106 -12.30 -0.32 -8.78
CA LEU A 106 -11.10 0.32 -8.24
C LEU A 106 -11.35 1.13 -6.95
N LYS A 107 -12.56 1.66 -6.74
CA LYS A 107 -12.90 2.36 -5.49
C LYS A 107 -12.86 1.46 -4.27
N LYS A 108 -13.17 0.17 -4.43
CA LYS A 108 -13.16 -0.81 -3.34
C LYS A 108 -11.74 -1.00 -2.75
N PRO A 109 -10.71 -1.40 -3.54
CA PRO A 109 -9.35 -1.52 -3.02
C PRO A 109 -8.78 -0.17 -2.56
N GLU A 110 -9.18 0.96 -3.15
CA GLU A 110 -8.79 2.29 -2.66
C GLU A 110 -9.29 2.53 -1.22
N PHE A 111 -10.55 2.21 -0.94
CA PHE A 111 -11.12 2.30 0.41
C PHE A 111 -10.48 1.30 1.38
N GLU A 112 -10.20 0.07 0.93
CA GLU A 112 -9.50 -0.94 1.72
C GLU A 112 -8.07 -0.48 2.07
N LEU A 113 -7.37 0.13 1.13
CA LEU A 113 -6.02 0.68 1.33
C LEU A 113 -6.04 1.85 2.33
N GLN A 114 -6.99 2.78 2.19
CA GLN A 114 -7.17 3.87 3.16
C GLN A 114 -7.46 3.35 4.57
N THR A 115 -8.25 2.28 4.68
CA THR A 115 -8.54 1.62 5.97
C THR A 115 -7.30 0.98 6.55
N LEU A 116 -6.50 0.29 5.74
CA LEU A 116 -5.24 -0.32 6.16
C LEU A 116 -4.22 0.72 6.61
N GLU A 117 -4.08 1.84 5.90
CA GLU A 117 -3.21 2.95 6.28
C GLU A 117 -3.61 3.55 7.64
N SER A 118 -4.92 3.76 7.86
CA SER A 118 -5.44 4.24 9.14
C SER A 118 -5.12 3.27 10.28
N ASN A 119 -5.33 1.96 10.05
CA ASN A 119 -5.01 0.93 11.03
C ASN A 119 -3.51 0.87 11.33
N LEU A 120 -2.66 1.00 10.31
CA LEU A 120 -1.20 1.02 10.46
C LEU A 120 -0.76 2.21 11.32
N ASN A 121 -1.30 3.40 11.05
CA ASN A 121 -1.01 4.59 11.85
C ASN A 121 -1.42 4.40 13.31
N SER A 122 -2.61 3.86 13.58
CA SER A 122 -3.06 3.58 14.94
C SER A 122 -2.17 2.56 15.67
N VAL A 123 -1.69 1.54 14.96
CA VAL A 123 -0.75 0.57 15.53
C VAL A 123 0.59 1.23 15.83
N ASN A 124 1.11 2.08 14.93
CA ASN A 124 2.36 2.81 15.15
C ASN A 124 2.27 3.74 16.35
N GLU A 125 1.15 4.46 16.53
CA GLU A 125 0.91 5.29 17.72
C GLU A 125 0.95 4.45 19.01
N LYS A 126 0.29 3.29 19.01
CA LYS A 126 0.34 2.36 20.17
C LYS A 126 1.73 1.82 20.44
N ILE A 127 2.52 1.55 19.40
CA ILE A 127 3.92 1.13 19.55
C ILE A 127 4.74 2.23 20.20
N GLN A 128 4.62 3.48 19.72
CA GLN A 128 5.32 4.62 20.32
C GLN A 128 4.93 4.83 21.79
N GLU A 129 3.64 4.72 22.12
CA GLU A 129 3.17 4.82 23.51
C GLU A 129 3.79 3.71 24.38
N LYS A 130 3.85 2.47 23.87
CA LYS A 130 4.45 1.34 24.59
C LYS A 130 5.97 1.48 24.73
N GLU A 131 6.65 2.03 23.75
CA GLU A 131 8.08 2.34 23.83
C GLU A 131 8.36 3.42 24.88
N GLN A 132 7.53 4.45 24.96
CA GLN A 132 7.63 5.47 26.02
C GLN A 132 7.39 4.87 27.41
N GLN A 133 6.32 4.09 27.59
CA GLN A 133 6.04 3.38 28.85
C GLN A 133 7.20 2.46 29.26
N LYS A 134 7.81 1.77 28.30
CA LYS A 134 8.99 0.93 28.55
C LYS A 134 10.18 1.76 29.02
N ALA A 135 10.47 2.88 28.35
CA ALA A 135 11.57 3.77 28.73
C ALA A 135 11.38 4.34 30.16
N GLU A 136 10.15 4.73 30.51
CA GLU A 136 9.82 5.18 31.86
C GLU A 136 10.01 4.07 32.91
N LEU A 137 9.58 2.84 32.62
CA LEU A 137 9.77 1.70 33.51
C LEU A 137 11.25 1.35 33.68
N ASP A 138 12.04 1.40 32.60
CA ASP A 138 13.48 1.16 32.64
C ASP A 138 14.18 2.22 33.50
N GLN A 139 13.80 3.50 33.38
CA GLN A 139 14.31 4.57 34.24
C GLN A 139 13.93 4.36 35.72
N ASN A 140 12.66 4.07 35.98
CA ASN A 140 12.17 3.80 37.35
C ASN A 140 12.88 2.60 37.99
N LYS A 141 13.23 1.59 37.20
CA LYS A 141 13.99 0.44 37.68
C LYS A 141 15.40 0.84 38.10
N VAL A 142 16.11 1.63 37.29
CA VAL A 142 17.44 2.15 37.62
C VAL A 142 17.39 3.01 38.89
N ASP A 143 16.41 3.90 39.00
CA ASP A 143 16.23 4.75 40.18
C ASP A 143 15.96 3.92 41.45
N ASN A 144 15.15 2.87 41.34
CA ASN A 144 14.88 1.97 42.46
C ASN A 144 16.12 1.14 42.84
N GLU A 145 16.89 0.64 41.87
CA GLU A 145 18.16 -0.05 42.14
C GLU A 145 19.15 0.88 42.85
N GLN A 146 19.20 2.17 42.49
CA GLN A 146 20.04 3.15 43.17
C GLN A 146 19.55 3.42 44.60
N LYS A 147 18.25 3.66 44.80
CA LYS A 147 17.67 3.83 46.13
C LYS A 147 17.92 2.61 47.02
N GLU A 148 17.84 1.40 46.48
CA GLU A 148 18.14 0.17 47.22
C GLU A 148 19.61 0.12 47.65
N LYS A 149 20.55 0.51 46.78
CA LYS A 149 21.97 0.61 47.13
C LYS A 149 22.21 1.65 48.22
N ASP A 150 21.63 2.84 48.09
CA ASP A 150 21.78 3.93 49.06
C ASP A 150 21.19 3.53 50.42
N LEU A 151 20.02 2.89 50.43
CA LEU A 151 19.38 2.41 51.65
C LEU A 151 20.24 1.33 52.32
N LYS A 152 20.77 0.37 51.56
CA LYS A 152 21.70 -0.65 52.08
C LYS A 152 22.96 -0.02 52.67
N ALA A 153 23.56 0.97 51.99
CA ALA A 153 24.72 1.68 52.49
C ALA A 153 24.41 2.40 53.82
N SER A 154 23.31 3.14 53.89
CA SER A 154 22.88 3.84 55.11
C SER A 154 22.60 2.88 56.27
N PHE A 155 22.01 1.70 55.99
CA PHE A 155 21.72 0.69 57.01
C PHE A 155 23.01 0.06 57.54
N SER A 156 23.95 -0.27 56.66
CA SER A 156 25.28 -0.75 57.03
C SER A 156 26.05 0.29 57.85
N GLU A 157 26.00 1.57 57.45
CA GLU A 157 26.63 2.68 58.16
C GLU A 157 26.01 2.90 59.55
N ALA A 158 24.68 2.91 59.65
CA ALA A 158 23.97 3.02 60.93
C ALA A 158 24.32 1.85 61.87
N LYS A 159 24.39 0.62 61.34
CA LYS A 159 24.78 -0.56 62.11
C LYS A 159 26.24 -0.50 62.57
N LEU A 160 27.14 0.01 61.73
CA LEU A 160 28.54 0.25 62.10
C LEU A 160 28.66 1.26 63.23
N ASN A 161 27.94 2.39 63.12
CA ASN A 161 27.93 3.43 64.15
C ASN A 161 27.39 2.91 65.49
N ASP A 162 26.34 2.09 65.47
CA ASP A 162 25.80 1.47 66.69
C ASP A 162 26.82 0.50 67.33
N LEU A 163 27.45 -0.35 66.52
CA LEU A 163 28.52 -1.24 66.98
C LEU A 163 29.72 -0.48 67.53
N GLU A 164 30.12 0.61 66.90
CA GLU A 164 31.24 1.45 67.34
C GLU A 164 30.92 2.13 68.68
N LYS A 165 29.67 2.58 68.86
CA LYS A 165 29.19 3.11 70.14
C LYS A 165 29.21 2.04 71.22
N GLN A 166 28.69 0.84 70.95
CA GLN A 166 28.73 -0.28 71.88
C GLN A 166 30.17 -0.65 72.26
N LEU A 167 31.10 -0.67 71.29
CA LEU A 167 32.50 -0.97 71.52
C LEU A 167 33.18 0.10 72.38
N LYS A 168 32.86 1.37 72.17
CA LYS A 168 33.34 2.48 73.00
C LYS A 168 32.83 2.38 74.44
N ASP A 169 31.54 2.07 74.62
CA ASP A 169 30.94 1.88 75.94
C ASP A 169 31.59 0.70 76.68
N LEU A 170 31.81 -0.43 75.98
CA LEU A 170 32.49 -1.61 76.52
C LEU A 170 33.93 -1.28 76.92
N ARG A 171 34.67 -0.57 76.05
CA ARG A 171 36.04 -0.14 76.33
C ARG A 171 36.10 0.80 77.53
N SER A 172 35.12 1.68 77.71
CA SER A 172 35.04 2.56 78.87
C SER A 172 34.72 1.78 80.15
N GLN A 173 33.83 0.79 80.09
CA GLN A 173 33.48 -0.04 81.24
C GLN A 173 34.67 -0.87 81.72
N HIS A 174 35.42 -1.44 80.79
CA HIS A 174 36.58 -2.27 81.09
C HIS A 174 37.91 -1.50 81.14
N PHE A 175 37.90 -0.18 80.94
CA PHE A 175 39.11 0.64 80.91
C PHE A 175 39.92 0.47 82.19
N PHE A 176 39.28 0.54 83.36
CA PHE A 176 39.98 0.46 84.62
C PHE A 176 40.55 -0.95 84.88
N SER A 177 39.79 -2.01 84.54
CA SER A 177 40.29 -3.38 84.64
C SER A 177 41.44 -3.65 83.68
N SER A 178 41.34 -3.21 82.42
CA SER A 178 42.42 -3.37 81.44
C SER A 178 43.65 -2.55 81.81
N PHE A 179 43.47 -1.33 82.32
CA PHE A 179 44.56 -0.47 82.80
C PHE A 179 45.29 -1.10 83.98
N LEU A 180 44.55 -1.65 84.95
CA LEU A 180 45.14 -2.36 86.09
C LEU A 180 45.89 -3.62 85.66
N ILE A 181 45.38 -4.39 84.68
CA ILE A 181 46.08 -5.57 84.14
C ILE A 181 47.36 -5.18 83.40
N GLU A 182 47.32 -4.11 82.61
CA GLU A 182 48.45 -3.71 81.76
C GLU A 182 49.59 -3.02 82.54
N HIS A 183 49.27 -2.40 83.68
CA HIS A 183 50.21 -1.62 84.49
C HIS A 183 50.38 -2.16 85.91
N SER A 184 49.95 -3.40 86.21
CA SER A 184 50.26 -4.04 87.49
C SER A 184 51.70 -4.57 87.48
N ASP A 185 52.52 -4.08 88.42
CA ASP A 185 53.87 -4.60 88.68
C ASP A 185 53.85 -5.93 89.49
N GLU A 186 52.67 -6.48 89.78
CA GLU A 186 52.49 -7.80 90.40
C GLU A 186 52.18 -8.85 89.32
N GLU A 187 53.03 -9.88 89.20
CA GLU A 187 52.71 -11.09 88.45
C GLU A 187 51.56 -11.82 89.16
N ILE A 188 50.36 -11.78 88.57
CA ILE A 188 49.18 -12.50 89.06
C ILE A 188 48.99 -13.75 88.18
N PRO A 189 49.44 -14.94 88.64
CA PRO A 189 49.41 -16.17 87.84
C PRO A 189 48.02 -16.51 87.29
N GLU A 190 46.97 -16.17 88.02
CA GLU A 190 45.57 -16.32 87.62
C GLU A 190 45.26 -15.59 86.30
N VAL A 191 45.81 -14.38 86.10
CA VAL A 191 45.52 -13.56 84.93
C VAL A 191 46.22 -14.12 83.70
N ASP A 192 47.46 -14.57 83.82
CA ASP A 192 48.23 -15.19 82.73
C ASP A 192 47.63 -16.54 82.30
N ILE A 193 47.18 -17.34 83.27
CA ILE A 193 46.42 -18.58 83.04
C ILE A 193 45.15 -18.26 82.23
N LEU A 194 44.34 -17.29 82.65
CA LEU A 194 43.09 -16.95 81.98
C LEU A 194 43.32 -16.32 80.59
N ALA A 195 44.32 -15.46 80.44
CA ALA A 195 44.70 -14.86 79.17
C ALA A 195 45.16 -15.92 78.16
N SER A 196 45.95 -16.91 78.61
CA SER A 196 46.40 -18.02 77.77
C SER A 196 45.25 -18.91 77.32
N ILE A 197 44.29 -19.22 78.21
CA ILE A 197 43.08 -19.98 77.84
C ILE A 197 42.21 -19.19 76.85
N MET A 198 42.07 -17.87 77.04
CA MET A 198 41.33 -17.01 76.11
C MET A 198 42.01 -16.90 74.74
N ALA A 199 43.33 -16.82 74.68
CA ALA A 199 44.09 -16.80 73.44
C ALA A 199 43.93 -18.10 72.62
N GLN A 200 43.68 -19.24 73.29
CA GLN A 200 43.44 -20.54 72.68
C GLN A 200 41.96 -20.80 72.31
N GLY A 201 41.12 -19.76 72.33
CA GLY A 201 39.70 -19.86 71.96
C GLY A 201 38.78 -20.29 73.08
N GLY A 202 39.20 -20.14 74.35
CA GLY A 202 38.38 -20.39 75.54
C GLY A 202 38.44 -21.84 76.06
N THR A 203 39.23 -22.71 75.43
CA THR A 203 39.49 -24.09 75.89
C THR A 203 40.98 -24.40 75.85
N ALA A 204 41.53 -24.97 76.92
CA ALA A 204 42.93 -25.36 76.99
C ALA A 204 43.09 -26.70 77.72
N ASN A 205 44.20 -27.41 77.50
CA ASN A 205 44.52 -28.63 78.25
C ASN A 205 45.46 -28.30 79.42
N LEU A 206 45.16 -28.84 80.60
CA LEU A 206 45.95 -28.64 81.82
C LEU A 206 47.43 -29.01 81.65
N ASP A 207 47.75 -30.03 80.83
CA ASP A 207 49.13 -30.46 80.62
C ASP A 207 49.91 -29.58 79.64
N ASP A 208 49.21 -28.93 78.71
CA ASP A 208 49.80 -27.97 77.77
C ASP A 208 50.03 -26.62 78.47
N MET A 209 49.08 -26.20 79.30
CA MET A 209 49.20 -25.00 80.12
C MET A 209 50.39 -25.04 81.09
N LYS A 210 50.72 -26.21 81.65
CA LYS A 210 51.92 -26.36 82.53
C LYS A 210 53.24 -26.05 81.83
N LYS A 211 53.28 -26.11 80.49
CA LYS A 211 54.50 -25.92 79.69
C LYS A 211 54.61 -24.52 79.09
N GLU A 212 53.47 -23.91 78.78
CA GLU A 212 53.41 -22.63 78.09
C GLU A 212 53.43 -21.43 79.05
N LEU A 213 53.04 -21.63 80.31
CA LEU A 213 53.03 -20.57 81.30
C LEU A 213 54.39 -20.40 81.97
N ASP A 214 54.83 -19.16 82.15
CA ASP A 214 56.08 -18.80 82.84
C ASP A 214 55.93 -18.81 84.38
N ILE A 215 55.18 -19.80 84.89
CA ILE A 215 54.99 -20.03 86.34
C ILE A 215 55.30 -21.48 86.69
N PRO A 216 55.76 -21.77 87.91
CA PRO A 216 56.06 -23.14 88.32
C PRO A 216 54.85 -24.08 88.13
N PRO A 217 55.01 -25.28 87.54
CA PRO A 217 53.88 -26.17 87.20
C PRO A 217 52.97 -26.52 88.39
N ILE A 218 53.52 -26.57 89.61
CA ILE A 218 52.76 -26.81 90.84
C ILE A 218 51.85 -25.62 91.18
N MET A 219 52.34 -24.39 90.97
CA MET A 219 51.56 -23.16 91.13
C MET A 219 50.48 -23.10 90.05
N ALA A 220 50.82 -23.39 88.79
CA ALA A 220 49.84 -23.42 87.69
C ALA A 220 48.66 -24.37 87.99
N VAL A 221 48.94 -25.61 88.40
CA VAL A 221 47.89 -26.59 88.73
C VAL A 221 47.06 -26.16 89.93
N ARG A 222 47.70 -25.64 90.98
CA ARG A 222 47.00 -25.17 92.18
C ARG A 222 46.08 -24.01 91.85
N THR A 223 46.57 -23.04 91.08
CA THR A 223 45.81 -21.86 90.68
C THR A 223 44.67 -22.22 89.75
N ILE A 224 44.88 -23.11 88.77
CA ILE A 224 43.82 -23.62 87.88
C ILE A 224 42.74 -24.35 88.70
N LYS A 225 43.12 -25.22 89.64
CA LYS A 225 42.14 -25.88 90.51
C LYS A 225 41.40 -24.89 91.40
N GLN A 226 42.05 -23.84 91.89
CA GLN A 226 41.40 -22.79 92.67
C GLN A 226 40.44 -21.95 91.84
N LEU A 227 40.79 -21.61 90.60
CA LEU A 227 39.91 -20.93 89.65
C LEU A 227 38.70 -21.80 89.30
N ALA A 228 38.88 -23.12 89.21
CA ALA A 228 37.79 -24.07 89.00
C ALA A 228 36.84 -24.14 90.20
N VAL A 229 37.39 -24.21 91.42
CA VAL A 229 36.59 -24.19 92.66
C VAL A 229 35.84 -22.87 92.85
N LYS A 230 36.43 -21.75 92.42
CA LYS A 230 35.78 -20.43 92.42
C LYS A 230 34.75 -20.26 91.30
N GLY A 231 34.58 -21.26 90.42
CA GLY A 231 33.62 -21.24 89.33
C GLY A 231 33.97 -20.28 88.20
N ILE A 232 35.24 -19.91 88.05
CA ILE A 232 35.73 -19.00 87.00
C ILE A 232 36.05 -19.78 85.72
N ILE A 233 36.49 -21.03 85.87
CA ILE A 233 36.75 -21.97 84.77
C ILE A 233 36.14 -23.33 85.13
N ASN A 234 35.81 -24.13 84.12
CA ASN A 234 35.42 -25.51 84.31
C ASN A 234 36.61 -26.42 84.05
N LEU A 235 37.05 -27.18 85.05
CA LEU A 235 38.09 -28.19 84.91
C LEU A 235 37.43 -29.58 84.97
N ASN A 236 37.51 -30.33 83.88
CA ASN A 236 37.11 -31.72 83.88
C ASN A 236 38.28 -32.58 84.40
N GLU A 237 38.14 -33.14 85.60
CA GLU A 237 39.20 -33.93 86.25
C GLU A 237 39.47 -35.26 85.54
N ASP A 238 38.54 -35.76 84.72
CA ASP A 238 38.70 -37.01 83.99
C ASP A 238 39.46 -36.82 82.67
N THR A 239 39.38 -35.62 82.07
CA THR A 239 39.99 -35.33 80.76
C THR A 239 41.09 -34.27 80.78
N ASN A 240 41.38 -33.69 81.95
CA ASN A 240 42.33 -32.57 82.12
C ASN A 240 42.00 -31.35 81.24
N GLN A 241 40.76 -31.23 80.74
CA GLN A 241 40.34 -30.13 79.89
C GLN A 241 39.83 -28.96 80.74
N ILE A 242 40.31 -27.77 80.41
CA ILE A 242 39.93 -26.51 81.03
C ILE A 242 39.11 -25.72 80.01
N THR A 243 37.93 -25.28 80.41
CA THR A 243 37.05 -24.44 79.58
C THR A 243 36.68 -23.19 80.36
N MET A 244 36.79 -22.02 79.74
CA MET A 244 36.25 -20.79 80.29
C MET A 244 34.72 -20.91 80.37
N LEU A 245 34.15 -20.56 81.52
CA LEU A 245 32.70 -20.50 81.72
C LEU A 245 32.11 -19.22 81.13
#